data_AF-A0A1V1TTE1-F1
#
_entry.id   AF-A0A1V1TTE1-F1
#
_cell.length_a   1.000
_cell.length_b   1.000
_cell.length_c   1.000
_cell.angle_alpha   90.00
_cell.angle_beta   90.00
_cell.angle_gamma   90.00
#
_symmetry.space_group_name_H-M   'P 1'
#
loop_
_entity.id
_entity.type
_entity.pdbx_description
1 polymer ?
#
loop_
_entity_poly.entity_id
_entity_poly.type
_entity_poly.pdbx_seq_one_letter_code
_entity_poly.pdbx_strand_id
1 'polypeptide(L)'
;MALRRKSDATWLSVYPVHTEASNWPVEKALYVNIGGGVGHQCAQFRERYPYIDRSRRAAGHAAFCRTSTPYSRGREYGARHGAKFYHLRAVLHNHPPEKIKQLLNIIKAAMGPESVLLIDEMGFPEREVSFNTASIDMTMLAAFATMERTEAQWREVFEDAGLELVRTYTYYPVNYESVMDVRLPLPAQNRRRSQDTCRKTGQVSGIQSSY
;
A
#
# COMPACT_ATOMS: atom_id res chain seq x y z
N MET A 1 -22.34 10.14 -4.69
CA MET A 1 -21.95 10.00 -3.26
C MET A 1 -21.69 8.53 -3.00
N ALA A 2 -20.45 8.13 -2.72
CA ALA A 2 -20.18 6.76 -2.27
C ALA A 2 -20.56 6.66 -0.78
N LEU A 3 -21.53 5.81 -0.45
CA LEU A 3 -21.90 5.50 0.93
C LEU A 3 -20.73 4.75 1.59
N ARG A 4 -19.93 5.45 2.40
CA ARG A 4 -18.81 4.85 3.13
C ARG A 4 -19.29 4.37 4.50
N ARG A 5 -19.26 3.06 4.74
CA ARG A 5 -19.42 2.51 6.11
C ARG A 5 -18.30 3.02 7.00
N LYS A 6 -18.64 3.46 8.22
CA LYS A 6 -17.68 3.48 9.34
C LYS A 6 -17.46 2.01 9.75
N SER A 7 -16.55 1.32 9.08
CA SER A 7 -16.02 0.04 9.59
C SER A 7 -14.83 0.34 10.49
N ASP A 8 -14.75 -0.31 11.65
CA ASP A 8 -13.54 -0.31 12.48
C ASP A 8 -12.38 -1.06 11.77
N ALA A 9 -12.72 -1.91 10.79
CA ALA A 9 -11.78 -2.57 9.90
C ALA A 9 -11.36 -1.62 8.76
N THR A 10 -10.10 -1.19 8.80
CA THR A 10 -9.43 -0.41 7.74
C THR A 10 -8.03 -0.97 7.55
N TRP A 11 -7.28 -0.53 6.54
CA TRP A 11 -5.88 -0.95 6.40
C TRP A 11 -5.04 -0.71 7.67
N LEU A 12 -5.40 0.29 8.49
CA LEU A 12 -4.77 0.60 9.77
C LEU A 12 -4.99 -0.46 10.87
N SER A 13 -5.95 -1.37 10.71
CA SER A 13 -6.16 -2.48 11.63
C SER A 13 -5.29 -3.69 11.32
N VAL A 14 -4.72 -3.78 10.12
CA VAL A 14 -3.93 -4.94 9.67
C VAL A 14 -2.48 -4.62 9.36
N TYR A 15 -2.16 -3.40 8.91
CA TYR A 15 -0.81 -3.03 8.53
C TYR A 15 0.01 -2.56 9.75
N PRO A 16 1.24 -3.08 9.96
CA PRO A 16 2.03 -2.83 11.16
C PRO A 16 2.78 -1.48 11.13
N VAL A 17 2.05 -0.36 11.05
CA VAL A 17 2.63 1.00 10.92
C VAL A 17 3.65 1.30 12.03
N HIS A 18 3.36 0.94 13.28
CA HIS A 18 4.26 1.18 14.41
C HIS A 18 5.62 0.49 14.23
N THR A 19 5.62 -0.75 13.75
CA THR A 19 6.86 -1.53 13.54
C THR A 19 7.64 -0.95 12.37
N GLU A 20 6.97 -0.64 11.27
CA GLU A 20 7.60 -0.08 10.08
C GLU A 20 8.15 1.33 10.28
N ALA A 21 7.53 2.13 11.16
CA ALA A 21 7.91 3.52 11.42
C ALA A 21 8.88 3.70 12.61
N SER A 22 9.20 2.63 13.36
CA SER A 22 9.92 2.76 14.65
C SER A 22 11.29 3.43 14.53
N ASN A 23 12.02 3.12 13.45
CA ASN A 23 13.36 3.66 13.18
C ASN A 23 13.33 4.75 12.09
N TRP A 24 12.14 5.22 11.69
CA TRP A 24 12.04 6.22 10.63
C TRP A 24 12.37 7.61 11.18
N PRO A 25 13.35 8.34 10.59
CA PRO A 25 13.74 9.65 11.08
C PRO A 25 12.56 10.60 11.26
N VAL A 26 12.53 11.34 12.37
CA VAL A 26 11.41 12.22 12.72
C VAL A 26 11.32 13.42 11.77
N GLU A 27 12.44 13.76 11.13
CA GLU A 27 12.59 14.82 10.15
C GLU A 27 12.09 14.43 8.76
N LYS A 28 12.06 13.13 8.45
CA LYS A 28 11.57 12.67 7.14
C LYS A 28 10.06 12.64 7.11
N ALA A 29 9.46 12.82 5.93
CA ALA A 29 8.02 12.67 5.77
C ALA A 29 7.59 11.24 6.15
N LEU A 30 6.48 11.09 6.87
CA LEU A 30 6.01 9.77 7.29
C LEU A 30 5.00 9.19 6.28
N TYR A 31 3.91 9.92 6.02
CA TYR A 31 2.78 9.38 5.27
C TYR A 31 2.30 10.37 4.20
N VAL A 32 2.23 9.89 2.96
CA VAL A 32 1.75 10.61 1.79
C VAL A 32 0.55 9.87 1.23
N ASN A 33 -0.62 10.50 1.28
CA ASN A 33 -1.88 9.97 0.81
C ASN A 33 -2.15 10.49 -0.61
N ILE A 34 -2.05 9.64 -1.62
CA ILE A 34 -2.16 9.98 -3.02
C ILE A 34 -3.58 9.72 -3.50
N GLY A 35 -4.20 10.72 -4.14
CA GLY A 35 -5.58 10.63 -4.64
C GLY A 35 -6.65 10.69 -3.55
N GLY A 36 -6.30 10.93 -2.28
CA GLY A 36 -7.24 10.81 -1.17
C GLY A 36 -8.25 11.95 -0.95
N GLY A 37 -8.54 12.75 -1.99
CA GLY A 37 -9.59 13.77 -2.01
C GLY A 37 -9.53 14.74 -0.82
N VAL A 38 -10.63 14.82 -0.06
CA VAL A 38 -10.78 15.70 1.12
C VAL A 38 -9.92 15.31 2.33
N GLY A 39 -9.12 14.23 2.23
CA GLY A 39 -8.10 13.90 3.23
C GLY A 39 -8.57 13.02 4.40
N HIS A 40 -9.67 12.29 4.26
CA HIS A 40 -10.16 11.38 5.30
C HIS A 40 -9.11 10.36 5.76
N GLN A 41 -8.30 9.81 4.84
CA GLN A 41 -7.24 8.86 5.21
C GLN A 41 -6.17 9.51 6.08
N CYS A 42 -5.85 10.79 5.84
CA CYS A 42 -4.95 11.55 6.71
C CYS A 42 -5.55 11.80 8.09
N ALA A 43 -6.85 12.07 8.16
CA ALA A 43 -7.54 12.27 9.45
C ALA A 43 -7.53 10.97 10.27
N GLN A 44 -7.90 9.84 9.65
CA GLN A 44 -7.88 8.52 10.29
C GLN A 44 -6.46 8.12 10.74
N PHE A 45 -5.44 8.39 9.92
CA PHE A 45 -4.04 8.12 10.29
C PHE A 45 -3.59 8.94 11.50
N ARG A 46 -4.01 10.22 11.62
CA ARG A 46 -3.74 11.08 12.78
C ARG A 46 -4.45 10.61 14.04
N GLU A 47 -5.71 10.27 13.90
CA GLU A 47 -6.54 9.78 15.02
C GLU A 47 -5.99 8.47 15.58
N ARG A 48 -5.51 7.57 14.71
CA ARG A 48 -4.94 6.29 15.12
C ARG A 48 -3.56 6.41 15.78
N TYR A 49 -2.74 7.37 15.33
CA TYR A 49 -1.35 7.53 15.78
C TYR A 49 -1.03 8.93 16.32
N PRO A 50 -1.74 9.41 17.36
CA PRO A 50 -1.59 10.77 17.86
C PRO A 50 -0.20 11.02 18.50
N TYR A 51 0.45 9.98 19.01
CA TYR A 51 1.80 10.08 19.58
C TYR A 51 2.88 10.34 18.52
N ILE A 52 2.79 9.66 17.38
CA ILE A 52 3.72 9.83 16.26
C ILE A 52 3.54 11.23 15.64
N ASP A 53 2.28 11.68 15.50
CA ASP A 53 1.95 13.02 15.02
C ASP A 53 2.50 14.13 15.94
N ARG A 54 2.31 13.98 17.26
CA ARG A 54 2.86 14.92 18.25
C ARG A 54 4.38 14.99 18.23
N SER A 55 5.07 13.85 18.21
CA SER A 55 6.55 13.80 18.17
C SER A 55 7.11 14.54 16.95
N ARG A 56 6.51 14.34 15.76
CA ARG A 56 6.96 14.99 14.52
C ARG A 56 6.67 16.49 14.48
N ARG A 57 5.52 16.92 14.99
CA ARG A 57 5.21 18.35 15.16
C ARG A 57 6.20 19.02 16.11
N ALA A 58 6.57 18.37 17.22
CA ALA A 58 7.56 18.89 18.16
C ALA A 58 8.95 19.03 17.50
N ALA A 59 9.31 18.12 16.58
CA ALA A 59 10.54 18.19 15.78
C ALA A 59 10.48 19.22 14.62
N GLY A 60 9.50 20.13 14.60
CA GLY A 60 9.35 21.16 13.56
C GLY A 60 8.89 20.63 12.19
N HIS A 61 8.54 19.35 12.08
CA HIS A 61 8.14 18.72 10.84
C HIS A 61 6.61 18.59 10.76
N ALA A 62 5.98 19.61 10.17
CA ALA A 62 4.52 19.67 10.04
C ALA A 62 3.90 18.57 9.15
N ALA A 63 4.71 17.86 8.34
CA ALA A 63 4.21 16.90 7.35
C ALA A 63 4.07 15.47 7.90
N PHE A 64 3.23 15.28 8.92
CA PHE A 64 2.85 13.95 9.41
C PHE A 64 2.02 13.17 8.39
N CYS A 65 0.98 13.79 7.84
CA CYS A 65 0.22 13.30 6.69
C CYS A 65 -0.08 14.43 5.72
N ARG A 66 0.10 14.17 4.42
CA ARG A 66 -0.32 15.09 3.36
C ARG A 66 -1.12 14.35 2.31
N THR A 67 -2.18 14.98 1.81
CA THR A 67 -2.90 14.49 0.64
C THR A 67 -2.32 15.15 -0.61
N SER A 68 -1.90 14.36 -1.60
CA SER A 68 -1.65 14.86 -2.96
C SER A 68 -2.89 14.59 -3.80
N THR A 69 -3.58 15.65 -4.22
CA THR A 69 -4.74 15.54 -5.10
C THR A 69 -4.30 15.50 -6.56
N PRO A 70 -5.15 14.95 -7.46
CA PRO A 70 -4.80 14.80 -8.87
C PRO A 70 -4.51 16.12 -9.62
N TYR A 71 -4.78 17.27 -8.98
CA TYR A 71 -4.81 18.58 -9.63
C TYR A 71 -4.01 19.65 -8.87
N SER A 72 -3.01 19.27 -8.08
CA SER A 72 -2.12 20.28 -7.49
C SER A 72 -1.03 20.69 -8.51
N ARG A 73 -1.19 21.84 -9.16
CA ARG A 73 -0.19 22.52 -10.02
C ARG A 73 0.14 21.82 -11.36
N GLY A 74 -0.85 21.29 -12.07
CA GLY A 74 -0.65 20.80 -13.46
C GLY A 74 0.22 19.54 -13.60
N ARG A 75 0.50 18.83 -12.50
CA ARG A 75 1.05 17.46 -12.52
C ARG A 75 0.02 16.55 -11.90
N GLU A 76 -0.33 15.47 -12.61
CA GLU A 76 -1.45 14.62 -12.22
C GLU A 76 -1.28 14.00 -10.84
N TYR A 77 -0.07 13.72 -10.31
CA TYR A 77 0.11 13.34 -8.90
C TYR A 77 1.53 13.71 -8.44
N GLY A 78 1.65 14.65 -7.50
CA GLY A 78 2.95 15.06 -6.96
C GLY A 78 3.36 14.24 -5.74
N ALA A 79 4.19 13.21 -5.91
CA ALA A 79 4.83 12.51 -4.79
C ALA A 79 6.06 13.29 -4.33
N ARG A 80 6.10 13.72 -3.05
CA ARG A 80 7.35 14.28 -2.47
C ARG A 80 8.33 13.15 -2.21
N HIS A 81 9.61 13.38 -2.50
CA HIS A 81 10.66 12.40 -2.27
C HIS A 81 10.81 12.03 -0.80
N GLY A 82 11.11 10.75 -0.54
CA GLY A 82 11.62 10.27 0.75
C GLY A 82 10.61 10.19 1.89
N ALA A 83 9.35 9.87 1.62
CA ALA A 83 8.39 9.50 2.66
C ALA A 83 8.50 8.01 3.04
N LYS A 84 8.12 7.63 4.26
CA LYS A 84 8.07 6.20 4.64
C LYS A 84 6.95 5.46 3.92
N PHE A 85 5.76 6.05 3.86
CA PHE A 85 4.57 5.44 3.30
C PHE A 85 3.98 6.33 2.20
N TYR A 86 3.83 5.77 1.00
CA TYR A 86 3.02 6.31 -0.08
C TYR A 86 1.77 5.45 -0.19
N HIS A 87 0.58 6.03 -0.04
CA HIS A 87 -0.66 5.26 0.02
C HIS A 87 -1.65 5.72 -1.03
N LEU A 88 -2.16 4.77 -1.79
CA LEU A 88 -3.21 4.94 -2.79
C LEU A 88 -4.40 4.10 -2.35
N ARG A 89 -5.59 4.68 -2.29
CA ARG A 89 -6.82 3.93 -2.01
C ARG A 89 -7.88 4.20 -3.06
N ALA A 90 -8.39 3.16 -3.71
CA ALA A 90 -9.42 3.26 -4.75
C ALA A 90 -9.05 4.32 -5.81
N VAL A 91 -7.80 4.27 -6.30
CA VAL A 91 -7.25 5.20 -7.29
C VAL A 91 -6.92 4.46 -8.57
N LEU A 92 -6.16 3.36 -8.47
CA LEU A 92 -5.58 2.70 -9.63
C LEU A 92 -6.65 1.95 -10.44
N HIS A 93 -7.70 1.45 -9.80
CA HIS A 93 -8.82 0.79 -10.48
C HIS A 93 -9.62 1.72 -11.43
N ASN A 94 -9.53 3.04 -11.26
CA ASN A 94 -10.18 4.04 -12.12
C ASN A 94 -9.38 4.34 -13.40
N HIS A 95 -8.24 3.68 -13.60
CA HIS A 95 -7.27 4.04 -14.64
C HIS A 95 -6.92 2.85 -15.55
N PRO A 96 -6.69 3.11 -16.84
CA PRO A 96 -6.19 2.09 -17.76
C PRO A 96 -4.73 1.71 -17.45
N PRO A 97 -4.25 0.53 -17.91
CA PRO A 97 -2.92 0.01 -17.58
C PRO A 97 -1.77 1.00 -17.82
N GLU A 98 -1.78 1.71 -18.95
CA GLU A 98 -0.73 2.70 -19.28
C GLU A 98 -0.65 3.83 -18.26
N LYS A 99 -1.81 4.31 -17.80
CA LYS A 99 -1.88 5.36 -16.79
C LYS A 99 -1.44 4.84 -15.42
N ILE A 100 -1.84 3.62 -15.04
CA ILE A 100 -1.34 2.98 -13.81
C ILE A 100 0.19 2.90 -13.83
N LYS A 101 0.78 2.45 -14.94
CA LYS A 101 2.24 2.35 -15.09
C LYS A 101 2.92 3.71 -14.96
N GLN A 102 2.37 4.77 -15.56
CA GLN A 102 2.87 6.13 -15.39
C GLN A 102 2.82 6.58 -13.92
N LEU A 103 1.70 6.34 -13.22
CA LEU A 103 1.56 6.69 -11.81
C LEU A 103 2.55 5.95 -10.92
N LEU A 104 2.67 4.65 -11.11
CA LEU A 104 3.62 3.82 -10.37
C LEU A 104 5.06 4.29 -10.61
N ASN A 105 5.42 4.68 -11.84
CA ASN A 105 6.75 5.22 -12.13
C ASN A 105 7.04 6.56 -11.45
N ILE A 106 6.06 7.47 -11.42
CA ILE A 106 6.19 8.76 -10.71
C ILE A 106 6.40 8.52 -9.21
N ILE A 107 5.63 7.60 -8.63
CA ILE A 107 5.73 7.26 -7.20
C ILE A 107 7.05 6.56 -6.91
N LYS A 108 7.45 5.59 -7.76
CA LYS A 108 8.72 4.88 -7.67
C LYS A 108 9.91 5.83 -7.66
N ALA A 109 9.88 6.88 -8.50
CA ALA A 109 10.92 7.91 -8.52
C ALA A 109 10.97 8.75 -7.24
N ALA A 110 9.87 8.86 -6.49
CA ALA A 110 9.81 9.54 -5.21
C ALA A 110 10.27 8.66 -4.03
N MET A 111 10.16 7.34 -4.16
CA MET A 111 10.50 6.39 -3.10
C MET A 111 12.01 6.38 -2.79
N GLY A 112 12.34 6.29 -1.51
CA GLY A 112 13.67 5.90 -1.05
C GLY A 112 13.77 4.38 -0.84
N PRO A 113 14.97 3.85 -0.53
CA PRO A 113 15.19 2.41 -0.36
C PRO A 113 14.33 1.75 0.74
N GLU A 114 13.96 2.52 1.77
CA GLU A 114 13.15 2.06 2.90
C GLU A 114 11.68 2.49 2.81
N SER A 115 11.31 3.19 1.73
CA SER A 115 9.94 3.59 1.46
C SER A 115 9.07 2.39 1.08
N VAL A 116 7.81 2.45 1.48
CA VAL A 116 6.79 1.46 1.17
C VAL A 116 5.66 2.12 0.41
N LEU A 117 5.23 1.47 -0.66
CA LEU A 117 4.02 1.81 -1.40
C LEU A 117 2.90 0.90 -0.93
N LEU A 118 1.84 1.50 -0.38
CA LEU A 118 0.65 0.85 0.12
C LEU A 118 -0.48 1.05 -0.89
N ILE A 119 -0.92 -0.03 -1.52
CA ILE A 119 -2.05 -0.02 -2.45
C ILE A 119 -3.26 -0.62 -1.74
N ASP A 120 -4.21 0.21 -1.34
CA ASP A 120 -5.49 -0.13 -0.68
C ASP A 120 -6.57 -0.26 -1.76
N GLU A 121 -6.68 -1.45 -2.34
CA GLU A 121 -7.56 -1.79 -3.47
C GLU A 121 -8.21 -3.16 -3.23
N MET A 122 -9.18 -3.53 -4.08
CA MET A 122 -9.68 -4.90 -4.10
C MET A 122 -8.60 -5.84 -4.67
N GLY A 123 -8.40 -6.97 -4.00
CA GLY A 123 -7.48 -8.03 -4.42
C GLY A 123 -8.12 -9.41 -4.19
N PHE A 124 -8.95 -9.84 -5.12
CA PHE A 124 -9.73 -11.07 -5.02
C PHE A 124 -9.06 -12.26 -5.73
N PRO A 125 -9.47 -13.51 -5.42
CA PRO A 125 -9.00 -14.70 -6.13
C PRO A 125 -9.54 -14.77 -7.56
N GLU A 126 -8.89 -15.58 -8.41
CA GLU A 126 -9.26 -15.79 -9.82
C GLU A 126 -10.66 -16.37 -10.05
N ARG A 127 -11.26 -17.00 -9.04
CA ARG A 127 -12.54 -17.72 -9.13
C ARG A 127 -13.36 -17.55 -7.86
N GLU A 128 -14.65 -17.85 -7.96
CA GLU A 128 -15.58 -17.88 -6.82
C GLU A 128 -15.69 -16.53 -6.07
N VAL A 129 -15.62 -15.43 -6.81
CA VAL A 129 -15.80 -14.09 -6.26
C VAL A 129 -17.24 -13.84 -5.82
N SER A 130 -17.43 -12.97 -4.82
CA SER A 130 -18.76 -12.65 -4.33
C SER A 130 -19.56 -11.88 -5.38
N PHE A 131 -20.89 -11.98 -5.32
CA PHE A 131 -21.79 -11.19 -6.16
C PHE A 131 -21.52 -9.68 -6.05
N ASN A 132 -21.17 -9.21 -4.85
CA ASN A 132 -20.85 -7.81 -4.61
C ASN A 132 -19.59 -7.39 -5.41
N THR A 133 -18.51 -8.17 -5.30
CA THR A 133 -17.29 -7.93 -6.06
C THR A 133 -17.52 -7.92 -7.57
N ALA A 134 -18.27 -8.90 -8.09
CA ALA A 134 -18.62 -8.93 -9.51
C ALA A 134 -19.47 -7.70 -9.93
N SER A 135 -20.40 -7.27 -9.07
CA SER A 135 -21.22 -6.08 -9.34
C SER A 135 -20.41 -4.77 -9.34
N ILE A 136 -19.40 -4.67 -8.45
CA ILE A 136 -18.46 -3.55 -8.44
C ILE A 136 -17.65 -3.54 -9.73
N ASP A 137 -17.09 -4.68 -10.15
CA ASP A 137 -16.31 -4.77 -11.39
C ASP A 137 -17.13 -4.37 -12.64
N MET A 138 -18.39 -4.83 -12.72
CA MET A 138 -19.31 -4.38 -13.76
C MET A 138 -19.58 -2.87 -13.72
N THR A 139 -19.59 -2.27 -12.52
CA THR A 139 -19.72 -0.81 -12.36
C THR A 139 -18.47 -0.09 -12.86
N MET A 140 -17.28 -0.62 -12.57
CA MET A 140 -16.01 -0.08 -13.06
C MET A 140 -15.93 -0.13 -14.58
N LEU A 141 -16.36 -1.24 -15.19
CA LEU A 141 -16.47 -1.39 -16.63
C LEU A 141 -17.41 -0.34 -17.24
N ALA A 142 -18.62 -0.20 -16.68
CA ALA A 142 -19.63 0.70 -17.23
C ALA A 142 -19.29 2.20 -17.05
N ALA A 143 -18.72 2.58 -15.91
CA ALA A 143 -18.49 3.99 -15.57
C ALA A 143 -17.13 4.52 -16.02
N PHE A 144 -16.10 3.68 -16.06
CA PHE A 144 -14.71 4.10 -16.31
C PHE A 144 -14.05 3.37 -17.48
N ALA A 145 -14.71 2.38 -18.08
CA ALA A 145 -14.09 1.45 -19.04
C ALA A 145 -12.81 0.80 -18.47
N THR A 146 -12.83 0.50 -17.17
CA THR A 146 -11.75 -0.17 -16.44
C THR A 146 -12.27 -1.42 -15.75
N MET A 147 -11.43 -2.06 -14.93
CA MET A 147 -11.76 -3.26 -14.20
C MET A 147 -11.15 -3.22 -12.80
N GLU A 148 -11.79 -3.93 -11.89
CA GLU A 148 -11.13 -4.41 -10.68
C GLU A 148 -10.14 -5.52 -11.03
N ARG A 149 -9.15 -5.77 -10.15
CA ARG A 149 -8.06 -6.71 -10.43
C ARG A 149 -7.93 -7.79 -9.37
N THR A 150 -7.57 -8.98 -9.83
CA THR A 150 -7.14 -10.08 -8.95
C THR A 150 -5.79 -9.76 -8.32
N GLU A 151 -5.43 -10.46 -7.25
CA GLU A 151 -4.08 -10.32 -6.67
C GLU A 151 -2.98 -10.69 -7.68
N ALA A 152 -3.22 -11.68 -8.55
CA ALA A 152 -2.26 -12.07 -9.59
C ALA A 152 -2.08 -10.95 -10.64
N GLN A 153 -3.17 -10.33 -11.09
CA GLN A 153 -3.10 -9.18 -12.00
C GLN A 153 -2.41 -7.98 -11.37
N TRP A 154 -2.63 -7.72 -10.07
CA TRP A 154 -1.88 -6.68 -9.36
C TRP A 154 -0.38 -6.98 -9.32
N ARG A 155 0.00 -8.23 -9.05
CA ARG A 155 1.39 -8.67 -9.05
C ARG A 155 2.07 -8.39 -10.40
N GLU A 156 1.43 -8.77 -11.51
CA GLU A 156 1.94 -8.50 -12.87
C GLU A 156 2.14 -6.99 -13.10
N VAL A 157 1.16 -6.16 -12.73
CA VAL A 157 1.25 -4.70 -12.86
C VAL A 157 2.43 -4.12 -12.06
N PHE A 158 2.70 -4.64 -10.86
CA PHE A 158 3.83 -4.18 -10.05
C PHE A 158 5.17 -4.65 -10.63
N GLU A 159 5.25 -5.91 -11.09
CA GLU A 159 6.45 -6.46 -11.72
C GLU A 159 6.81 -5.69 -13.00
N ASP A 160 5.83 -5.37 -13.83
CA ASP A 160 5.99 -4.54 -15.04
C ASP A 160 6.46 -3.10 -14.74
N ALA A 161 6.13 -2.59 -13.55
CA ALA A 161 6.62 -1.30 -13.05
C ALA A 161 7.99 -1.40 -12.38
N GLY A 162 8.57 -2.60 -12.25
CA GLY A 162 9.83 -2.86 -11.55
C GLY A 162 9.70 -2.68 -10.03
N LEU A 163 8.55 -3.05 -9.48
CA LEU A 163 8.22 -3.06 -8.06
C LEU A 163 7.96 -4.51 -7.61
N GLU A 164 8.11 -4.77 -6.32
CA GLU A 164 7.94 -6.10 -5.73
C GLU A 164 6.78 -6.09 -4.73
N LEU A 165 5.77 -6.96 -4.96
CA LEU A 165 4.69 -7.20 -4.00
C LEU A 165 5.19 -8.12 -2.88
N VAL A 166 5.42 -7.53 -1.71
CA VAL A 166 5.96 -8.23 -0.54
C VAL A 166 4.87 -9.01 0.17
N ARG A 167 3.71 -8.38 0.41
CA ARG A 167 2.60 -9.00 1.15
C ARG A 167 1.27 -8.30 0.90
N THR A 168 0.19 -9.09 0.90
CA THR A 168 -1.19 -8.60 0.86
C THR A 168 -1.84 -8.78 2.23
N TYR A 169 -2.50 -7.74 2.74
CA TYR A 169 -3.23 -7.75 4.01
C TYR A 169 -4.71 -7.44 3.77
N THR A 170 -5.54 -8.47 3.76
CA THR A 170 -7.01 -8.33 3.61
C THR A 170 -7.63 -7.94 4.95
N TYR A 171 -8.30 -6.79 5.00
CA TYR A 171 -8.98 -6.30 6.21
C TYR A 171 -10.50 -6.38 6.11
N TYR A 172 -11.05 -6.55 4.90
CA TYR A 172 -12.47 -6.79 4.71
C TYR A 172 -12.71 -7.92 3.70
N PRO A 173 -12.72 -9.19 4.16
CA PRO A 173 -12.77 -10.36 3.29
C PRO A 173 -14.02 -10.44 2.40
N VAL A 174 -15.15 -9.87 2.84
CA VAL A 174 -16.43 -9.94 2.11
C VAL A 174 -16.35 -9.29 0.73
N ASN A 175 -15.62 -8.16 0.63
CA ASN A 175 -15.40 -7.45 -0.65
C ASN A 175 -13.93 -7.52 -1.09
N TYR A 176 -13.10 -8.33 -0.42
CA TYR A 176 -11.67 -8.44 -0.70
C TYR A 176 -10.90 -7.12 -0.61
N GLU A 177 -11.34 -6.16 0.23
CA GLU A 177 -10.57 -4.94 0.46
C GLU A 177 -9.28 -5.30 1.20
N SER A 178 -8.16 -4.94 0.56
CA SER A 178 -6.84 -5.36 0.98
C SER A 178 -5.85 -4.21 0.81
N VAL A 179 -4.88 -4.14 1.71
CA VAL A 179 -3.70 -3.28 1.52
C VAL A 179 -2.51 -4.14 1.11
N MET A 180 -1.93 -3.82 -0.03
CA MET A 180 -0.75 -4.47 -0.59
C MET A 180 0.50 -3.67 -0.25
N ASP A 181 1.49 -4.34 0.36
CA ASP A 181 2.82 -3.83 0.66
C ASP A 181 3.73 -4.05 -0.56
N VAL A 182 4.02 -2.95 -1.25
CA VAL A 182 4.82 -2.93 -2.47
C VAL A 182 6.10 -2.14 -2.23
N ARG A 183 7.24 -2.72 -2.60
CA ARG A 183 8.57 -2.13 -2.34
C ARG A 183 9.43 -2.10 -3.60
N LEU A 184 10.50 -1.30 -3.54
CA LEU A 184 11.58 -1.40 -4.51
C LEU A 184 12.25 -2.78 -4.37
N PRO A 185 12.62 -3.43 -5.49
CA PRO A 185 13.29 -4.72 -5.44
C PRO A 185 14.61 -4.60 -4.67
N LEU A 186 14.88 -5.58 -3.80
CA LEU A 186 16.14 -5.62 -3.07
C LEU A 186 17.31 -5.70 -4.07
N PRO A 187 18.42 -4.97 -3.82
CA PRO A 187 19.64 -5.14 -4.61
C PRO A 187 20.06 -6.61 -4.63
N ALA A 188 20.50 -7.11 -5.79
CA ALA A 188 20.79 -8.53 -6.03
C ALA A 188 21.73 -9.18 -4.98
N GLN A 189 22.56 -8.39 -4.30
CA GLN A 189 23.46 -8.84 -3.22
C GLN A 189 22.71 -9.32 -1.96
N ASN A 190 21.51 -8.81 -1.68
CA ASN A 190 20.73 -9.15 -0.48
C ASN A 190 19.74 -10.31 -0.68
N ARG A 191 19.40 -10.68 -1.93
CA ARG A 191 18.51 -11.82 -2.23
C ARG A 191 19.12 -13.17 -1.81
N ARG A 192 20.44 -13.32 -1.87
CA ARG A 192 21.14 -14.53 -1.41
C ARG A 192 21.09 -14.69 0.11
N ARG A 193 21.17 -13.58 0.85
CA ARG A 193 21.21 -13.58 2.32
C ARG A 193 19.87 -13.93 2.97
N SER A 194 18.74 -13.55 2.35
CA SER A 194 17.39 -13.92 2.86
C SER A 194 17.04 -15.38 2.58
N GLN A 195 17.48 -15.93 1.44
CA GLN A 195 17.34 -17.35 1.12
C GLN A 195 18.20 -18.22 2.07
N ASP A 196 19.40 -17.77 2.42
CA ASP A 196 20.28 -18.47 3.37
C ASP A 196 19.77 -18.42 4.83
N THR A 197 19.06 -17.36 5.23
CA THR A 197 18.45 -17.26 6.56
C THR A 197 17.20 -18.14 6.69
N CYS A 198 16.41 -18.28 5.62
CA CYS A 198 15.28 -19.23 5.57
C CYS A 198 15.77 -20.70 5.61
N ARG A 199 16.92 -21.01 5.00
CA ARG A 199 17.54 -22.35 5.06
C ARG A 199 18.06 -22.72 6.45
N LYS A 200 18.59 -21.74 7.20
CA LYS A 200 19.15 -21.98 8.55
C LYS A 200 18.10 -22.17 9.63
N THR A 201 16.90 -21.60 9.48
CA THR A 201 15.79 -21.80 10.43
C THR A 201 15.03 -23.12 10.23
N GLY A 202 15.14 -23.73 9.05
CA GLY A 202 14.51 -25.03 8.74
C GLY A 202 15.26 -26.28 9.22
N GLN A 203 16.44 -26.15 9.84
CA GLN A 203 17.30 -27.29 10.20
C GLN A 203 17.27 -27.69 11.69
N VAL A 204 16.46 -27.04 12.56
CA VAL A 204 16.52 -27.27 14.02
C VAL A 204 15.38 -28.15 14.56
N SER A 205 14.41 -28.61 13.75
CA SER A 205 13.28 -29.43 14.23
C SER A 205 13.44 -30.93 13.98
N GLY A 206 14.54 -31.53 14.45
CA GLY A 206 14.81 -32.96 14.26
C GLY A 206 15.71 -33.52 15.34
N ILE A 207 15.28 -33.50 16.61
CA ILE A 207 15.89 -34.30 17.66
C ILE A 207 14.87 -35.34 18.13
N GLN A 208 15.33 -36.58 18.03
CA GLN A 208 14.65 -37.85 18.24
C GLN A 208 14.06 -37.96 19.65
N SER A 209 12.85 -38.53 19.77
CA SER A 209 12.37 -39.13 21.01
C SER A 209 12.35 -40.64 20.84
N SER A 210 13.26 -41.31 21.54
CA SER A 210 13.29 -42.75 21.76
C SER A 210 13.49 -42.94 23.25
N TYR A 211 12.45 -43.40 23.95
CA TYR A 211 12.41 -44.37 25.05
C TYR A 211 10.98 -44.48 25.59
#